data_AF-A0A1A0QKG4-F1
#
_entry.id   AF-A0A1A0QKG4-F1
#
_cell.length_a   1.000
_cell.length_b   1.000
_cell.length_c   1.000
_cell.angle_alpha   90.00
_cell.angle_beta   90.00
_cell.angle_gamma   90.00
#
_symmetry.space_group_name_H-M   'P 1'
#
loop_
_entity.id
_entity.type
_entity.pdbx_description
1 polymer ?
#
loop_
_entity_poly.entity_id
_entity_poly.type
_entity_poly.pdbx_seq_one_letter_code
_entity_poly.pdbx_strand_id
1 'polypeptide(L)'
;MTRRRWWILGVIGVAAMVAVAGGVFVLSNRPASDCAVVRSMLDYNKQFGEGVNAKTDAWTETTDSDYTQWATHLRGFADQIRDDPGLAEHADKLADLADQTVKLVPQARADLSTQPQEATAPPPSAREYSRIAKEFNDNLVALDNACPR
;
A
#
# COMPACT_ATOMS: atom_id res chain seq x y z
N MET A 1 -30.29 5.12 -7.78
CA MET A 1 -29.23 4.49 -6.95
C MET A 1 -28.60 5.60 -6.12
N THR A 2 -28.74 5.53 -4.79
CA THR A 2 -28.51 6.66 -3.87
C THR A 2 -27.02 6.89 -3.58
N ARG A 3 -26.60 8.17 -3.58
CA ARG A 3 -25.24 8.68 -3.23
C ARG A 3 -24.61 8.07 -1.97
N ARG A 4 -25.42 7.48 -1.09
CA ARG A 4 -25.02 6.83 0.17
C ARG A 4 -24.20 5.55 -0.02
N ARG A 5 -24.38 4.87 -1.16
CA ARG A 5 -23.71 3.59 -1.46
C ARG A 5 -22.22 3.74 -1.78
N TRP A 6 -21.80 4.95 -2.14
CA TRP A 6 -20.41 5.29 -2.47
C TRP A 6 -19.56 5.67 -1.24
N TRP A 7 -20.17 6.18 -0.16
CA TRP A 7 -19.46 6.53 1.06
C TRP A 7 -18.86 5.32 1.80
N ILE A 8 -19.44 4.13 1.63
CA ILE A 8 -18.95 2.90 2.28
C ILE A 8 -17.75 2.31 1.52
N LEU A 9 -17.63 2.57 0.21
CA LEU A 9 -16.51 2.09 -0.62
C LEU A 9 -15.24 2.94 -0.46
N GLY A 10 -15.35 4.21 -0.03
CA GLY A 10 -14.21 5.10 0.14
C GLY A 10 -13.42 4.91 1.46
N VAL A 11 -13.99 4.24 2.46
CA VAL A 11 -13.40 4.21 3.81
C VAL A 11 -12.34 3.11 3.99
N ILE A 12 -12.28 2.10 3.11
CA ILE A 12 -11.29 1.02 3.22
C ILE A 12 -9.93 1.41 2.58
N GLY A 13 -9.84 2.51 1.82
CA GLY A 13 -8.62 2.92 1.13
C GLY A 13 -7.61 3.74 1.95
N VAL A 14 -8.01 4.33 3.08
CA VAL A 14 -7.35 5.57 3.56
C VAL A 14 -6.41 5.38 4.78
N ALA A 15 -6.43 4.24 5.47
CA ALA A 15 -5.86 4.19 6.82
C ALA A 15 -4.32 4.12 6.96
N ALA A 16 -3.53 4.10 5.88
CA ALA A 16 -2.07 3.91 6.01
C ALA A 16 -1.23 4.69 4.98
N MET A 17 -1.32 6.02 4.91
CA MET A 17 -0.49 6.80 3.99
C MET A 17 0.01 8.10 4.61
N VAL A 18 1.12 7.99 5.33
CA VAL A 18 1.91 9.15 5.77
C VAL A 18 2.54 9.82 4.54
N ALA A 19 2.34 11.13 4.41
CA ALA A 19 2.91 11.93 3.35
C ALA A 19 4.42 12.12 3.55
N VAL A 20 5.25 11.54 2.65
CA VAL A 20 6.69 11.84 2.59
C VAL A 20 6.99 12.66 1.32
N ALA A 21 7.50 13.88 1.47
CA ALA A 21 7.67 14.87 0.39
C ALA A 21 8.62 14.36 -0.72
N GLY A 22 8.17 14.38 -1.99
CA GLY A 22 8.75 13.64 -3.12
C GLY A 22 10.12 14.09 -3.60
N GLY A 23 10.87 13.15 -4.20
CA GLY A 23 12.14 13.38 -4.88
C GLY A 23 12.08 13.05 -6.38
N VAL A 24 12.90 13.75 -7.18
CA VAL A 24 13.08 13.54 -8.62
C VAL A 24 14.01 12.34 -8.85
N PHE A 25 13.60 11.39 -9.69
CA PHE A 25 14.40 10.22 -10.05
C PHE A 25 15.53 10.60 -11.03
N VAL A 26 16.80 10.42 -10.62
CA VAL A 26 17.99 10.60 -11.49
C VAL A 26 18.54 9.22 -11.83
N LEU A 27 18.50 8.86 -13.11
CA LEU A 27 19.12 7.63 -13.65
C LEU A 27 20.64 7.74 -13.57
N SER A 28 21.24 7.02 -12.63
CA SER A 28 22.70 6.92 -12.44
C SER A 28 23.16 5.49 -12.67
N ASN A 29 24.22 5.28 -13.47
CA ASN A 29 24.78 3.96 -13.84
C ASN A 29 25.59 3.27 -12.72
N ARG A 30 25.51 3.74 -11.48
CA ARG A 30 26.07 3.04 -10.31
C ARG A 30 25.01 2.07 -9.78
N PRO A 31 25.39 0.88 -9.26
CA PRO A 31 24.44 0.10 -8.47
C PRO A 31 23.88 1.03 -7.38
N ALA A 32 22.56 1.17 -7.37
CA ALA A 32 21.90 1.94 -6.33
C ALA A 32 22.29 1.33 -4.99
N SER A 33 22.70 2.16 -4.02
CA SER A 33 22.84 1.65 -2.66
C SER A 33 21.48 1.14 -2.18
N ASP A 34 21.47 0.20 -1.23
CA ASP A 34 20.23 -0.31 -0.64
C ASP A 34 19.31 0.82 -0.18
N CYS A 35 19.84 1.88 0.44
CA CYS A 35 19.03 3.05 0.79
C CYS A 35 18.45 3.83 -0.41
N ALA A 36 19.11 3.85 -1.57
CA ALA A 36 18.52 4.44 -2.77
C ALA A 36 17.37 3.58 -3.31
N VAL A 37 17.47 2.25 -3.20
CA VAL A 37 16.38 1.32 -3.53
C VAL A 37 15.21 1.50 -2.57
N VAL A 38 15.47 1.55 -1.26
CA VAL A 38 14.46 1.81 -0.21
C VAL A 38 13.71 3.12 -0.47
N ARG A 39 14.42 4.22 -0.75
CA ARG A 39 13.76 5.50 -1.07
C ARG A 39 12.86 5.40 -2.30
N SER A 40 13.31 4.67 -3.33
CA SER A 40 12.51 4.42 -4.53
C SER A 40 11.25 3.60 -4.23
N MET A 41 11.36 2.60 -3.36
CA MET A 41 10.24 1.80 -2.87
C MET A 41 9.21 2.66 -2.12
N LEU A 42 9.68 3.51 -1.21
CA LEU A 42 8.83 4.43 -0.43
C LEU A 42 8.12 5.45 -1.33
N ASP A 43 8.84 6.03 -2.30
CA ASP A 43 8.27 6.98 -3.26
C ASP A 43 7.24 6.32 -4.17
N TYR A 44 7.50 5.09 -4.64
CA TYR A 44 6.53 4.34 -5.42
C TYR A 44 5.27 4.00 -4.62
N ASN A 45 5.43 3.54 -3.37
CA ASN A 45 4.30 3.27 -2.49
C ASN A 45 3.44 4.52 -2.28
N LYS A 46 4.09 5.67 -2.09
CA LYS A 46 3.40 6.94 -1.95
C LYS A 46 2.61 7.32 -3.22
N GLN A 47 3.22 7.20 -4.40
CA GLN A 47 2.55 7.48 -5.68
C GLN A 47 1.32 6.59 -5.89
N PHE A 48 1.43 5.30 -5.58
CA PHE A 48 0.28 4.41 -5.61
C PHE A 48 -0.83 4.90 -4.67
N GLY A 49 -0.46 5.30 -3.47
CA GLY A 49 -1.40 5.84 -2.48
C GLY A 49 -2.12 7.11 -2.92
N GLU A 50 -1.38 8.06 -3.50
CA GLU A 50 -1.95 9.28 -4.09
C GLU A 50 -2.93 8.92 -5.24
N GLY A 51 -2.59 7.92 -6.06
CA GLY A 51 -3.47 7.39 -7.10
C GLY A 51 -4.77 6.77 -6.57
N VAL A 52 -4.68 5.98 -5.50
CA VAL A 52 -5.86 5.40 -4.82
C VAL A 52 -6.77 6.49 -4.26
N ASN A 53 -6.20 7.51 -3.63
CA ASN A 53 -6.96 8.65 -3.10
C ASN A 53 -7.66 9.42 -4.23
N ALA A 54 -6.94 9.73 -5.30
CA ALA A 54 -7.51 10.42 -6.46
C ALA A 54 -8.66 9.63 -7.11
N LYS A 55 -8.53 8.31 -7.24
CA LYS A 55 -9.63 7.45 -7.73
C LYS A 55 -10.83 7.48 -6.78
N THR A 56 -10.57 7.39 -5.48
CA THR A 56 -11.62 7.45 -4.45
C THR A 56 -12.41 8.77 -4.52
N ASP A 57 -11.70 9.90 -4.60
CA ASP A 57 -12.30 11.24 -4.71
C ASP A 57 -13.11 11.40 -6.01
N ALA A 58 -12.65 10.78 -7.09
CA ALA A 58 -13.33 10.74 -8.37
C ALA A 58 -14.50 9.75 -8.42
N TRP A 59 -14.81 9.07 -7.31
CA TRP A 59 -15.75 7.97 -7.27
C TRP A 59 -15.43 6.95 -8.39
N THR A 60 -14.21 6.42 -8.35
CA THR A 60 -13.73 5.34 -9.20
C THR A 60 -12.96 4.35 -8.35
N GLU A 61 -13.07 3.06 -8.68
CA GLU A 61 -12.41 2.01 -7.94
C GLU A 61 -10.99 1.73 -8.48
N THR A 62 -10.03 1.55 -7.58
CA THR A 62 -8.70 0.99 -7.91
C THR A 62 -8.88 -0.46 -8.33
N THR A 63 -8.35 -0.87 -9.48
CA THR A 63 -8.59 -2.21 -10.02
C THR A 63 -7.73 -3.28 -9.33
N ASP A 64 -8.13 -4.55 -9.40
CA ASP A 64 -7.30 -5.66 -8.89
C ASP A 64 -5.94 -5.75 -9.58
N SER A 65 -5.88 -5.39 -10.87
CA SER A 65 -4.62 -5.28 -11.60
C SER A 65 -3.73 -4.16 -11.07
N ASP A 66 -4.28 -3.02 -10.65
CA ASP A 66 -3.50 -1.93 -10.06
C ASP A 66 -2.83 -2.40 -8.76
N TYR A 67 -3.58 -3.10 -7.88
CA TYR A 67 -3.02 -3.67 -6.66
C TYR A 67 -1.96 -4.74 -6.94
N THR A 68 -2.20 -5.60 -7.93
CA THR A 68 -1.25 -6.65 -8.33
C THR A 68 0.06 -6.05 -8.85
N GLN A 69 -0.04 -5.01 -9.69
CA GLN A 69 1.12 -4.28 -10.19
C GLN A 69 1.87 -3.59 -9.05
N TRP A 70 1.16 -2.93 -8.15
CA TRP A 70 1.75 -2.31 -6.96
C TRP A 70 2.54 -3.32 -6.11
N ALA A 71 1.95 -4.45 -5.75
CA ALA A 71 2.64 -5.47 -4.96
C ALA A 71 3.86 -6.06 -5.70
N THR A 72 3.73 -6.32 -7.01
CA THR A 72 4.84 -6.81 -7.84
C THR A 72 6.02 -5.84 -7.87
N HIS A 73 5.75 -4.53 -8.00
CA HIS A 73 6.80 -3.52 -7.96
C HIS A 73 7.47 -3.42 -6.59
N LEU A 74 6.70 -3.51 -5.49
CA LEU A 74 7.28 -3.55 -4.15
C LEU A 74 8.19 -4.77 -3.95
N ARG A 75 7.77 -5.96 -4.42
CA ARG A 75 8.65 -7.15 -4.43
C ARG A 75 9.93 -6.90 -5.20
N GLY A 76 9.82 -6.32 -6.41
CA GLY A 76 10.98 -6.00 -7.23
C GLY A 76 11.96 -5.05 -6.55
N PHE A 77 11.50 -4.12 -5.72
CA PHE A 77 12.39 -3.29 -4.90
C PHE A 77 13.04 -4.09 -3.75
N ALA A 78 12.26 -4.93 -3.05
CA ALA A 78 12.79 -5.76 -1.98
C ALA A 78 13.93 -6.69 -2.48
N ASP A 79 13.75 -7.34 -3.63
CA ASP A 79 14.75 -8.24 -4.25
C ASP A 79 16.06 -7.53 -4.67
N GLN A 80 16.06 -6.20 -4.74
CA GLN A 80 17.23 -5.38 -5.09
C GLN A 80 18.07 -4.97 -3.87
N ILE A 81 17.56 -5.11 -2.65
CA ILE A 81 18.27 -4.81 -1.41
C ILE A 81 19.10 -6.04 -1.03
N ARG A 82 20.44 -5.92 -0.98
CA ARG A 82 21.33 -7.09 -0.89
C ARG A 82 22.41 -7.00 0.18
N ASP A 83 22.78 -5.79 0.57
CA ASP A 83 23.97 -5.54 1.38
C ASP A 83 23.61 -5.33 2.87
N ASP A 84 22.41 -4.83 3.17
CA ASP A 84 21.89 -4.62 4.52
C ASP A 84 20.72 -5.60 4.83
N PRO A 85 20.97 -6.64 5.65
CA PRO A 85 19.95 -7.61 6.02
C PRO A 85 18.75 -7.01 6.77
N GLY A 86 18.94 -5.93 7.53
CA GLY A 86 17.85 -5.27 8.25
C GLY A 86 16.92 -4.51 7.31
N LEU A 87 17.49 -3.84 6.29
CA LEU A 87 16.70 -3.22 5.23
C LEU A 87 15.97 -4.27 4.40
N ALA A 88 16.64 -5.39 4.06
CA ALA A 88 16.05 -6.48 3.30
C ALA A 88 14.85 -7.08 4.05
N GLU A 89 14.98 -7.37 5.35
CA GLU A 89 13.90 -7.92 6.17
C GLU A 89 12.65 -7.02 6.15
N HIS A 90 12.81 -5.73 6.39
CA HIS A 90 11.68 -4.79 6.40
C HIS A 90 11.06 -4.61 5.01
N ALA A 91 11.85 -4.58 3.95
CA ALA A 91 11.37 -4.47 2.57
C ALA A 91 10.62 -5.73 2.11
N ASP A 92 11.13 -6.92 2.44
CA ASP A 92 10.46 -8.19 2.17
C ASP A 92 9.13 -8.28 2.90
N LYS A 93 9.12 -7.91 4.18
CA LYS A 93 7.88 -7.87 4.98
C LYS A 93 6.87 -6.90 4.37
N LEU A 94 7.31 -5.74 3.89
CA LEU A 94 6.45 -4.76 3.22
C LEU A 94 5.86 -5.34 1.92
N ALA A 95 6.67 -6.01 1.10
CA ALA A 95 6.21 -6.67 -0.12
C ALA A 95 5.25 -7.83 0.17
N ASP A 96 5.49 -8.65 1.20
CA ASP A 96 4.59 -9.73 1.64
C ASP A 96 3.22 -9.21 2.08
N LEU A 97 3.19 -8.06 2.74
CA LEU A 97 1.96 -7.39 3.17
C LEU A 97 1.20 -6.79 1.98
N ALA A 98 1.90 -6.31 0.96
CA ALA A 98 1.29 -5.90 -0.30
C ALA A 98 0.63 -7.09 -1.01
N ASP A 99 1.31 -8.24 -1.08
CA ASP A 99 0.75 -9.48 -1.62
C ASP A 99 -0.47 -9.97 -0.84
N GLN A 100 -0.47 -9.83 0.49
CA GLN A 100 -1.65 -10.11 1.32
C GLN A 100 -2.80 -9.15 1.01
N THR A 101 -2.51 -7.87 0.77
CA THR A 101 -3.53 -6.88 0.39
C THR A 101 -4.17 -7.24 -0.95
N VAL A 102 -3.39 -7.66 -1.95
CA VAL A 102 -3.91 -8.15 -3.25
C VAL A 102 -4.93 -9.27 -3.05
N LYS A 103 -4.66 -10.22 -2.15
CA LYS A 103 -5.56 -11.34 -1.85
C LYS A 103 -6.81 -10.90 -1.09
N LEU A 104 -6.67 -9.90 -0.20
CA LEU A 104 -7.75 -9.47 0.69
C LEU A 104 -8.73 -8.50 0.02
N VAL A 105 -8.28 -7.67 -0.93
CA VAL A 105 -9.12 -6.64 -1.56
C VAL A 105 -10.40 -7.22 -2.20
N PRO A 106 -10.35 -8.30 -3.01
CA PRO A 106 -11.56 -8.91 -3.56
C PRO A 106 -12.53 -9.41 -2.49
N GLN A 107 -11.99 -9.98 -1.41
CA GLN A 107 -12.80 -10.44 -0.27
C GLN A 107 -13.46 -9.27 0.46
N ALA A 108 -12.72 -8.18 0.70
CA ALA A 108 -13.25 -6.98 1.34
C ALA A 108 -14.39 -6.35 0.52
N ARG A 109 -14.26 -6.34 -0.81
CA ARG A 109 -15.34 -5.89 -1.71
C ARG A 109 -16.56 -6.78 -1.65
N ALA A 110 -16.36 -8.10 -1.58
CA ALA A 110 -17.46 -9.06 -1.46
C ALA A 110 -18.20 -8.90 -0.12
N ASP A 111 -17.47 -8.75 0.98
CA ASP A 111 -18.03 -8.47 2.32
C ASP A 111 -18.86 -7.18 2.29
N LEU A 112 -18.31 -6.09 1.75
CA LEU A 112 -19.02 -4.82 1.64
C LEU A 112 -20.26 -4.89 0.75
N SER A 113 -20.21 -5.68 -0.33
CA SER A 113 -21.33 -5.83 -1.28
C SER A 113 -22.50 -6.62 -0.69
N THR A 114 -22.22 -7.51 0.27
CA THR A 114 -23.22 -8.35 0.94
C THR A 114 -23.69 -7.77 2.27
N GLN A 115 -22.97 -6.80 2.82
CA GLN A 115 -23.30 -6.14 4.07
C GLN A 115 -24.56 -5.26 3.94
N PRO A 116 -25.54 -5.39 4.85
CA PRO A 116 -26.72 -4.51 4.88
C PRO A 116 -26.31 -3.04 5.05
N GLN A 117 -27.00 -2.12 4.36
CA GLN A 117 -26.70 -0.68 4.43
C GLN A 117 -26.84 -0.08 5.84
N GLU A 118 -27.68 -0.69 6.70
CA GLU A 118 -27.92 -0.27 8.09
C GLU A 118 -26.94 -0.94 9.07
N ALA A 119 -26.02 -1.78 8.59
CA ALA A 119 -25.09 -2.50 9.46
C ALA A 119 -24.09 -1.54 10.12
N THR A 120 -24.04 -1.57 11.44
CA THR A 120 -23.11 -0.78 12.26
C THR A 120 -21.83 -1.55 12.59
N ALA A 121 -21.86 -2.88 12.45
CA ALA A 121 -20.68 -3.72 12.64
C ALA A 121 -19.74 -3.61 11.43
N PRO A 122 -18.41 -3.63 11.62
CA PRO A 122 -17.47 -3.67 10.51
C PRO A 122 -17.57 -5.01 9.73
N PRO A 123 -17.22 -5.03 8.43
CA PRO A 123 -17.19 -6.26 7.65
C PRO A 123 -16.17 -7.27 8.24
N PRO A 124 -16.35 -8.58 8.01
CA PRO A 124 -15.43 -9.61 8.49
C PRO A 124 -13.95 -9.35 8.13
N SER A 125 -13.69 -8.88 6.91
CA SER A 125 -12.36 -8.49 6.42
C SER A 125 -11.72 -7.29 7.12
N ALA A 126 -12.49 -6.43 7.81
CA ALA A 126 -11.97 -5.17 8.36
C ALA A 126 -10.85 -5.37 9.37
N ARG A 127 -10.93 -6.43 10.20
CA ARG A 127 -9.92 -6.74 11.20
C ARG A 127 -8.58 -7.07 10.55
N GLU A 128 -8.62 -7.92 9.53
CA GLU A 128 -7.41 -8.35 8.82
C GLU A 128 -6.82 -7.21 8.01
N TYR A 129 -7.66 -6.40 7.37
CA TYR A 129 -7.23 -5.21 6.66
C TYR A 129 -6.52 -4.23 7.59
N SER A 130 -7.06 -4.03 8.80
CA SER A 130 -6.48 -3.16 9.82
C SER A 130 -5.13 -3.68 10.35
N ARG A 131 -5.00 -5.01 10.51
CA ARG A 131 -3.72 -5.66 10.89
C ARG A 131 -2.66 -5.41 9.83
N ILE A 132 -2.99 -5.71 8.56
CA ILE A 132 -2.08 -5.53 7.43
C ILE A 132 -1.66 -4.06 7.31
N ALA A 133 -2.62 -3.13 7.35
CA ALA A 133 -2.35 -1.71 7.25
C ALA A 133 -1.40 -1.21 8.35
N LYS A 134 -1.58 -1.69 9.59
CA LYS A 134 -0.67 -1.38 10.69
C LYS A 134 0.73 -1.92 10.45
N GLU A 135 0.87 -3.22 10.17
CA GLU A 135 2.18 -3.83 9.93
C GLU A 135 2.89 -3.20 8.73
N PHE A 136 2.13 -2.83 7.69
CA PHE A 136 2.66 -2.18 6.49
C PHE A 136 3.23 -0.80 6.84
N ASN A 137 2.48 0.01 7.58
CA ASN A 137 2.94 1.33 8.04
C ASN A 137 4.16 1.23 8.97
N ASP A 138 4.19 0.26 9.88
CA ASP A 138 5.33 0.06 10.78
C ASP A 138 6.62 -0.23 9.99
N ASN A 139 6.54 -1.02 8.91
CA ASN A 139 7.70 -1.30 8.03
C ASN A 139 8.08 -0.09 7.14
N LEU A 140 7.11 0.70 6.66
CA LEU A 140 7.42 1.96 5.97
C LEU A 140 8.22 2.90 6.88
N VAL A 141 7.80 3.06 8.12
CA VAL A 141 8.47 3.93 9.11
C VAL A 141 9.87 3.39 9.45
N ALA A 142 10.02 2.08 9.62
CA ALA A 142 11.33 1.47 9.87
C ALA A 142 12.31 1.74 8.73
N LEU A 143 11.86 1.53 7.48
CA LEU A 143 12.66 1.79 6.28
C LEU A 143 13.02 3.27 6.11
N ASP A 144 12.08 4.19 6.33
CA ASP A 144 12.32 5.63 6.22
C ASP A 144 13.30 6.12 7.30
N ASN A 145 13.18 5.64 8.54
CA ASN A 145 14.12 5.94 9.62
C ASN A 145 15.53 5.40 9.36
N ALA A 146 15.65 4.21 8.76
CA ALA A 146 16.93 3.60 8.44
C ALA A 146 17.61 4.27 7.24
N CYS A 147 16.83 4.81 6.30
CA CYS A 147 17.31 5.47 5.09
C CYS A 147 16.74 6.89 4.93
N PRO A 148 17.08 7.82 5.85
CA PRO A 148 16.54 9.17 5.83
C PRO A 148 16.91 9.89 4.54
N ARG A 149 16.06 10.84 4.14
CA ARG A 149 16.24 11.64 2.91
C ARG A 149 17.29 12.72 3.05
#